data_AF-A0A1A0VXP4-F1
#
_entry.id   AF-A0A1A0VXP4-F1
#
_cell.length_a   1.000
_cell.length_b   1.000
_cell.length_c   1.000
_cell.angle_alpha   90.00
_cell.angle_beta   90.00
_cell.angle_gamma   90.00
#
_symmetry.space_group_name_H-M   'P 1'
#
loop_
_entity.id
_entity.type
_entity.pdbx_description
1 polymer ?
#
loop_
_entity_poly.entity_id
_entity_poly.type
_entity_poly.pdbx_seq_one_letter_code
_entity_poly.pdbx_strand_id
1 'polypeptide(L)'
;MSDEPQSLTQSAEKWLSLAALVVAPTSLITGLCYFFGLLFIRNKLKYFGVEPSTLGYTSADYAVTTIGLFFFAALRVLVVLAVLTALAVAVRRWVATGRRIALLRNIAWLLTALGAASLGIAVVWLVSKQSLIDLLVDTARQMYMAGTIAAGIVLLTAGCWVLTLTGGVGGLRRLPKPAERTLLTVAAIGLVVALFWVTDLYAVDQGKGHGEYAADQLWAADGEYIAVQLDTTEELKLPHDQVKKTPITAEGSPGARVYRYECLRVLEAHGGRYVLVPAKWSRGHGYAITVTPDATHRITGVMNSTPVAKGPNIDPFWQCPELVRTFDKPDLVPIMIGPEDAQTLLGAANLRAAGPDTESEAVPGNSDGDTWAKGCADEGDPSEASALPPYPAGVPAAREREITGDSAAGRAWLRQRAMKFDNPAEATGFMTRVRDHWDACVGKTATVNRHGETQARTLGTHGLQDRILSMPDAAPSSTVADCTQALAAKSNIVVAVDVCGTGDPARAVAIAYEMRERIPTN
;
A
#
# COMPACT_ATOMS: atom_id res chain seq x y z
N MET A 1 -65.07 -47.05 8.06
CA MET A 1 -64.70 -45.77 8.70
C MET A 1 -63.32 -45.96 9.34
N SER A 2 -62.28 -46.11 8.51
CA SER A 2 -60.92 -46.48 8.98
C SER A 2 -59.77 -45.89 8.13
N ASP A 3 -60.04 -45.06 7.11
CA ASP A 3 -59.01 -44.56 6.17
C ASP A 3 -58.39 -43.21 6.56
N GLU A 4 -58.86 -42.58 7.64
CA GLU A 4 -58.43 -41.22 8.00
C GLU A 4 -57.01 -41.11 8.62
N PRO A 5 -56.50 -42.05 9.45
CA PRO A 5 -55.22 -41.85 10.14
C PRO A 5 -53.98 -42.10 9.25
N GLN A 6 -54.10 -42.86 8.14
CA GLN A 6 -52.97 -43.10 7.22
C GLN A 6 -52.66 -41.88 6.33
N SER A 7 -53.65 -41.03 6.05
CA SER A 7 -53.47 -39.85 5.19
C SER A 7 -52.67 -38.73 5.87
N LEU A 8 -52.80 -38.61 7.20
CA LEU A 8 -52.13 -37.59 8.01
C LEU A 8 -50.66 -37.94 8.25
N THR A 9 -50.33 -39.21 8.50
CA THR A 9 -48.94 -39.65 8.64
C THR A 9 -48.17 -39.53 7.32
N GLN A 10 -48.79 -39.88 6.20
CA GLN A 10 -48.16 -39.77 4.88
C GLN A 10 -47.97 -38.30 4.44
N SER A 11 -48.87 -37.40 4.85
CA SER A 11 -48.72 -35.96 4.64
C SER A 11 -47.65 -35.36 5.55
N ALA A 12 -47.63 -35.72 6.83
CA ALA A 12 -46.61 -35.26 7.78
C ALA A 12 -45.20 -35.74 7.37
N GLU A 13 -45.07 -36.97 6.88
CA GLU A 13 -43.80 -37.53 6.39
C GLU A 13 -43.33 -36.83 5.11
N LYS A 14 -44.25 -36.45 4.20
CA LYS A 14 -43.94 -35.62 3.03
C LYS A 14 -43.55 -34.19 3.41
N TRP A 15 -44.21 -33.58 4.39
CA TRP A 15 -43.89 -32.24 4.89
C TRP A 15 -42.59 -32.21 5.68
N LEU A 16 -42.28 -33.24 6.47
CA LEU A 16 -40.99 -33.40 7.15
C LEU A 16 -39.86 -33.67 6.16
N SER A 17 -40.11 -34.46 5.11
CA SER A 17 -39.16 -34.69 4.02
C SER A 17 -38.88 -33.40 3.22
N LEU A 18 -39.92 -32.63 2.87
CA LEU A 18 -39.79 -31.32 2.22
C LEU A 18 -39.11 -30.29 3.12
N ALA A 19 -39.45 -30.24 4.41
CA ALA A 19 -38.80 -29.38 5.37
C ALA A 19 -37.33 -29.77 5.54
N ALA A 20 -36.98 -31.05 5.67
CA ALA A 20 -35.59 -31.50 5.73
C ALA A 20 -34.81 -31.18 4.44
N LEU A 21 -35.46 -31.28 3.27
CA LEU A 21 -34.87 -30.96 1.97
C LEU A 21 -34.53 -29.46 1.81
N VAL A 22 -35.24 -28.57 2.49
CA VAL A 22 -35.04 -27.12 2.40
C VAL A 22 -34.26 -26.55 3.60
N VAL A 23 -34.54 -27.04 4.81
CA VAL A 23 -33.94 -26.57 6.07
C VAL A 23 -32.49 -27.03 6.21
N ALA A 24 -32.15 -28.24 5.78
CA ALA A 24 -30.77 -28.73 5.90
C ALA A 24 -29.78 -27.97 4.99
N PRO A 25 -30.07 -27.72 3.69
CA PRO A 25 -29.18 -26.92 2.85
C PRO A 25 -29.10 -25.47 3.28
N THR A 26 -30.23 -24.86 3.67
CA THR A 26 -30.22 -23.45 4.11
C THR A 26 -29.41 -23.27 5.39
N SER A 27 -29.59 -24.14 6.39
CA SER A 27 -28.79 -24.11 7.61
C SER A 27 -27.30 -24.32 7.35
N LEU A 28 -26.95 -25.23 6.43
CA LEU A 28 -25.56 -25.44 6.02
C LEU A 28 -24.97 -24.21 5.33
N ILE A 29 -25.70 -23.60 4.40
CA ILE A 29 -25.27 -22.38 3.70
C ILE A 29 -25.09 -21.25 4.71
N THR A 30 -26.04 -21.04 5.61
CA THR A 30 -25.93 -20.03 6.68
C THR A 30 -24.71 -20.28 7.57
N GLY A 31 -24.46 -21.54 7.96
CA GLY A 31 -23.29 -21.91 8.75
C GLY A 31 -21.97 -21.66 8.03
N LEU A 32 -21.90 -21.95 6.72
CA LEU A 32 -20.72 -21.65 5.89
C LEU A 32 -20.50 -20.14 5.75
N CYS A 33 -21.56 -19.36 5.51
CA CYS A 33 -21.45 -17.89 5.46
C CYS A 33 -20.98 -17.32 6.79
N TYR A 34 -21.52 -17.81 7.91
CA TYR A 34 -21.02 -17.41 9.22
C TYR A 34 -19.54 -17.75 9.39
N PHE A 35 -19.12 -18.97 9.06
CA PHE A 35 -17.75 -19.45 9.24
C PHE A 35 -16.73 -18.65 8.41
N PHE A 36 -16.99 -18.43 7.11
CA PHE A 36 -16.06 -17.71 6.26
C PHE A 36 -16.03 -16.21 6.57
N GLY A 37 -17.18 -15.61 6.91
CA GLY A 37 -17.24 -14.23 7.37
C GLY A 37 -16.45 -14.02 8.66
N LEU A 38 -16.56 -14.95 9.61
CA LEU A 38 -15.76 -14.96 10.83
C LEU A 38 -14.26 -15.01 10.54
N LEU A 39 -13.82 -15.89 9.65
CA LEU A 39 -12.41 -15.99 9.26
C LEU A 39 -11.88 -14.71 8.64
N PHE A 40 -12.66 -14.09 7.75
CA PHE A 40 -12.30 -12.82 7.13
C PHE A 40 -12.15 -11.71 8.17
N ILE A 41 -13.19 -11.46 8.98
CA ILE A 41 -13.19 -10.37 9.98
C ILE A 41 -12.07 -10.59 11.00
N ARG A 42 -11.88 -11.85 11.46
CA ARG A 42 -10.83 -12.18 12.41
C ARG A 42 -9.45 -11.90 11.83
N ASN A 43 -9.17 -12.29 10.59
CA ASN A 43 -7.85 -12.04 10.00
C ASN A 43 -7.63 -10.56 9.65
N LYS A 44 -8.68 -9.82 9.28
CA LYS A 44 -8.64 -8.36 9.11
C LYS A 44 -8.29 -7.66 10.42
N LEU A 45 -9.04 -7.93 11.50
CA LEU A 45 -8.85 -7.23 12.78
C LEU A 45 -7.60 -7.69 13.55
N LYS A 46 -7.21 -8.96 13.41
CA LYS A 46 -5.96 -9.48 13.98
C LYS A 46 -4.73 -8.77 13.42
N TYR A 47 -4.80 -8.24 12.21
CA TYR A 47 -3.75 -7.39 11.65
C TYR A 47 -3.42 -6.19 12.54
N PHE A 48 -4.46 -5.62 13.19
CA PHE A 48 -4.38 -4.50 14.11
C PHE A 48 -4.31 -4.91 15.58
N GLY A 49 -4.23 -6.22 15.87
CA GLY A 49 -4.21 -6.76 17.23
C GLY A 49 -5.57 -6.74 17.95
N VAL A 50 -6.68 -6.60 17.22
CA VAL A 50 -8.04 -6.53 17.79
C VAL A 50 -8.75 -7.87 17.63
N GLU A 51 -9.34 -8.37 18.73
CA GLU A 51 -10.16 -9.58 18.68
C GLU A 51 -11.63 -9.23 18.39
N PRO A 52 -12.27 -9.81 17.34
CA PRO A 52 -13.65 -9.50 16.96
C PRO A 52 -14.69 -9.73 18.06
N SER A 53 -14.44 -10.68 18.97
CA SER A 53 -15.34 -11.00 20.08
C SER A 53 -15.58 -9.82 21.03
N THR A 54 -14.69 -8.82 21.01
CA THR A 54 -14.81 -7.61 21.84
C THR A 54 -15.75 -6.56 21.26
N LEU A 55 -16.13 -6.66 19.98
CA LEU A 55 -16.89 -5.62 19.23
C LEU A 55 -18.39 -5.90 19.11
N GLY A 56 -18.86 -7.01 19.68
CA GLY A 56 -20.29 -7.34 19.70
C GLY A 56 -20.86 -7.69 18.32
N TYR A 57 -20.06 -8.26 17.41
CA TYR A 57 -20.56 -8.81 16.15
C TYR A 57 -21.62 -9.88 16.39
N THR A 58 -22.72 -9.78 15.67
CA THR A 58 -23.79 -10.78 15.66
C THR A 58 -23.52 -11.85 14.59
N SER A 59 -24.20 -13.00 14.68
CA SER A 59 -24.11 -14.04 13.65
C SER A 59 -24.58 -13.56 12.28
N ALA A 60 -25.50 -12.59 12.24
CA ALA A 60 -25.97 -11.99 10.99
C ALA A 60 -24.88 -11.17 10.30
N ASP A 61 -24.07 -10.42 11.06
CA ASP A 61 -23.01 -9.56 10.51
C ASP A 61 -21.96 -10.41 9.77
N TYR A 62 -21.50 -11.50 10.39
CA TYR A 62 -20.56 -12.44 9.77
C TYR A 62 -21.13 -13.03 8.46
N ALA A 63 -22.42 -13.41 8.45
CA ALA A 63 -23.04 -13.97 7.26
C ALA A 63 -23.15 -12.96 6.12
N VAL A 64 -23.47 -11.68 6.42
CA VAL A 64 -23.57 -10.61 5.42
C VAL A 64 -22.20 -10.29 4.81
N THR A 65 -21.13 -10.25 5.62
CA THR A 65 -19.77 -9.99 5.12
C THR A 65 -19.33 -10.98 4.05
N THR A 66 -19.77 -12.24 4.15
CA THR A 66 -19.45 -13.28 3.16
C THR A 66 -20.06 -12.97 1.80
N ILE A 67 -21.25 -12.37 1.75
CA ILE A 67 -21.93 -12.03 0.50
C ILE A 67 -21.07 -11.05 -0.31
N GLY A 68 -20.59 -9.98 0.33
CA GLY A 68 -19.71 -9.00 -0.32
C GLY A 68 -18.38 -9.61 -0.75
N LEU A 69 -17.77 -10.42 0.12
CA LEU A 69 -16.46 -11.04 -0.10
C LEU A 69 -16.46 -11.99 -1.32
N PHE A 70 -17.51 -12.81 -1.46
CA PHE A 70 -17.57 -13.83 -2.50
C PHE A 70 -18.34 -13.41 -3.74
N PHE A 71 -18.96 -12.23 -3.79
CA PHE A 71 -19.75 -11.81 -4.96
C PHE A 71 -18.95 -11.87 -6.27
N PHE A 72 -17.78 -11.23 -6.31
CA PHE A 72 -16.91 -11.24 -7.48
C PHE A 72 -16.27 -12.60 -7.73
N ALA A 73 -15.95 -13.36 -6.67
CA ALA A 73 -15.42 -14.71 -6.80
C ALA A 73 -16.46 -15.66 -7.42
N ALA A 74 -17.71 -15.61 -6.97
CA ALA A 74 -18.83 -16.38 -7.49
C ALA A 74 -19.13 -16.01 -8.94
N LEU A 75 -19.07 -14.73 -9.29
CA LEU A 75 -19.23 -14.27 -10.68
C LEU A 75 -18.15 -14.88 -11.59
N ARG A 76 -16.88 -14.89 -11.16
CA ARG A 76 -15.78 -15.53 -11.90
C ARG A 76 -16.01 -17.03 -12.08
N VAL A 77 -16.45 -17.72 -11.03
CA VAL A 77 -16.79 -19.16 -11.09
C VAL A 77 -17.94 -19.40 -12.08
N LEU A 78 -18.98 -18.56 -12.07
CA LEU A 78 -20.11 -18.67 -12.99
C LEU A 78 -19.68 -18.48 -14.44
N VAL A 79 -18.82 -17.50 -14.71
CA VAL A 79 -18.22 -17.30 -16.05
C VAL A 79 -17.42 -18.54 -16.48
N VAL A 80 -16.59 -19.09 -15.61
CA VAL A 80 -15.84 -20.33 -15.91
C VAL A 80 -16.78 -21.49 -16.20
N LEU A 81 -17.85 -21.67 -15.40
CA LEU A 81 -18.84 -22.72 -15.62
C LEU A 81 -19.61 -22.53 -16.93
N ALA A 82 -19.94 -21.28 -17.30
CA ALA A 82 -20.58 -20.95 -18.58
C ALA A 82 -19.65 -21.30 -19.76
N VAL A 83 -18.35 -20.99 -19.67
CA VAL A 83 -17.37 -21.37 -20.69
C VAL A 83 -17.23 -22.89 -20.78
N LEU A 84 -17.13 -23.59 -19.65
CA LEU A 84 -17.02 -25.06 -19.62
C LEU A 84 -18.26 -25.75 -20.19
N THR A 85 -19.46 -25.25 -19.89
CA THR A 85 -20.70 -25.79 -20.46
C THR A 85 -20.80 -25.54 -21.96
N ALA A 86 -20.42 -24.34 -22.43
CA ALA A 86 -20.34 -24.03 -23.85
C ALA A 86 -19.35 -24.95 -24.58
N LEU A 87 -18.17 -25.17 -24.01
CA LEU A 87 -17.16 -26.12 -24.52
C LEU A 87 -17.70 -27.55 -24.55
N ALA A 88 -18.37 -28.01 -23.49
CA ALA A 88 -18.96 -29.34 -23.43
C ALA A 88 -20.04 -29.54 -24.52
N VAL A 89 -20.87 -28.53 -24.77
CA VAL A 89 -21.86 -28.56 -25.85
C VAL A 89 -21.19 -28.57 -27.22
N ALA A 90 -20.14 -27.77 -27.43
CA ALA A 90 -19.37 -27.75 -28.66
C ALA A 90 -18.72 -29.11 -28.95
N VAL A 91 -18.13 -29.74 -27.93
CA VAL A 91 -17.57 -31.10 -28.01
C VAL A 91 -18.64 -32.12 -28.38
N ARG A 92 -19.81 -32.11 -27.72
CA ARG A 92 -20.93 -33.00 -28.09
C ARG A 92 -21.37 -32.83 -29.55
N ARG A 93 -21.46 -31.58 -30.04
CA ARG A 93 -21.79 -31.28 -31.44
C ARG A 93 -20.72 -31.78 -32.42
N TRP A 94 -19.43 -31.64 -32.07
CA TRP A 94 -18.33 -32.14 -32.90
C TRP A 94 -18.28 -33.67 -32.95
N VAL A 95 -18.59 -34.33 -31.84
CA VAL A 95 -18.72 -35.80 -31.81
C VAL A 95 -19.90 -36.26 -32.67
N ALA A 96 -21.06 -35.60 -32.56
CA ALA A 96 -22.25 -35.94 -33.37
C ALA A 96 -22.05 -35.74 -34.88
N THR A 97 -21.17 -34.82 -35.28
CA THR A 97 -20.83 -34.55 -36.69
C THR A 97 -19.68 -35.41 -37.22
N GLY A 98 -19.10 -36.29 -36.40
CA GLY A 98 -18.07 -37.25 -36.80
C GLY A 98 -16.70 -36.64 -37.17
N ARG A 99 -16.52 -35.34 -36.97
CA ARG A 99 -15.34 -34.59 -37.45
C ARG A 99 -14.27 -34.53 -36.35
N ARG A 100 -13.01 -34.88 -36.68
CA ARG A 100 -11.81 -34.78 -35.79
C ARG A 100 -11.86 -35.61 -34.48
N ILE A 101 -12.48 -36.79 -34.51
CA ILE A 101 -12.57 -37.71 -33.34
C ILE A 101 -11.19 -38.05 -32.75
N ALA A 102 -10.16 -38.24 -33.60
CA ALA A 102 -8.80 -38.54 -33.15
C ALA A 102 -8.16 -37.39 -32.35
N LEU A 103 -8.44 -36.14 -32.71
CA LEU A 103 -7.89 -34.95 -32.05
C LEU A 103 -8.58 -34.71 -30.70
N LEU A 104 -9.90 -34.90 -30.64
CA LEU A 104 -10.66 -34.88 -29.38
C LEU A 104 -10.18 -35.96 -28.40
N ARG A 105 -9.84 -37.15 -28.90
CA ARG A 105 -9.31 -38.25 -28.09
C ARG A 105 -7.92 -37.93 -27.51
N ASN A 106 -7.03 -37.32 -28.30
CA ASN A 106 -5.72 -36.90 -27.81
C ASN A 106 -5.83 -35.80 -26.73
N ILE A 107 -6.72 -34.81 -26.95
CA ILE A 107 -6.99 -33.77 -25.95
C ILE A 107 -7.59 -34.38 -24.66
N ALA A 108 -8.50 -35.33 -24.78
CA ALA A 108 -9.10 -35.99 -23.62
C ALA A 108 -8.08 -36.82 -22.81
N TRP A 109 -7.15 -37.50 -23.48
CA TRP A 109 -6.02 -38.19 -22.83
C TRP A 109 -5.03 -37.23 -22.18
N LEU A 110 -4.76 -36.08 -22.79
CA LEU A 110 -3.93 -35.04 -22.18
C LEU A 110 -4.59 -34.44 -20.93
N LEU A 111 -5.90 -34.19 -20.98
CA LEU A 111 -6.68 -33.69 -19.83
C LEU A 111 -6.72 -34.71 -18.68
N THR A 112 -6.90 -36.01 -18.96
CA THR A 112 -6.85 -37.05 -17.92
C THR A 112 -5.45 -37.25 -17.36
N ALA A 113 -4.41 -37.23 -18.20
CA ALA A 113 -3.02 -37.34 -17.73
C ALA A 113 -2.64 -36.14 -16.83
N LEU A 114 -3.06 -34.93 -17.21
CA LEU A 114 -2.83 -33.71 -16.44
C LEU A 114 -3.62 -33.71 -15.11
N GLY A 115 -4.87 -34.17 -15.14
CA GLY A 115 -5.68 -34.37 -13.93
C GLY A 115 -5.10 -35.43 -12.98
N ALA A 116 -4.56 -36.52 -13.51
CA ALA A 116 -3.93 -37.58 -12.73
C ALA A 116 -2.58 -37.13 -12.14
N ALA A 117 -1.78 -36.40 -12.91
CA ALA A 117 -0.51 -35.85 -12.45
C ALA A 117 -0.72 -34.83 -11.32
N SER A 118 -1.68 -33.91 -11.47
CA SER A 118 -2.00 -32.92 -10.42
C SER A 118 -2.48 -33.56 -9.11
N LEU A 119 -3.33 -34.59 -9.18
CA LEU A 119 -3.75 -35.35 -7.99
C LEU A 119 -2.61 -36.19 -7.39
N GLY A 120 -1.75 -36.78 -8.22
CA GLY A 120 -0.56 -37.50 -7.76
C GLY A 120 0.40 -36.61 -6.97
N ILE A 121 0.66 -35.38 -7.48
CA ILE A 121 1.47 -34.37 -6.79
C ILE A 121 0.84 -33.99 -5.45
N ALA A 122 -0.49 -33.81 -5.40
CA ALA A 122 -1.20 -33.50 -4.16
C ALA A 122 -1.11 -34.61 -3.10
N VAL A 123 -1.22 -35.89 -3.51
CA VAL A 123 -1.12 -37.04 -2.60
C VAL A 123 0.30 -37.22 -2.06
N VAL A 124 1.32 -37.10 -2.91
CA VAL A 124 2.73 -37.19 -2.48
C VAL A 124 3.07 -36.10 -1.47
N TRP A 125 2.53 -34.90 -1.65
CA TRP A 125 2.71 -33.79 -0.72
C TRP A 125 2.00 -34.02 0.62
N LEU A 126 0.78 -34.60 0.62
CA LEU A 126 0.03 -34.88 1.84
C LEU A 126 0.72 -35.93 2.74
N VAL A 127 1.52 -36.82 2.15
CA VAL A 127 2.17 -37.94 2.83
C VAL A 127 3.64 -37.65 3.17
N SER A 128 4.30 -36.76 2.43
CA SER A 128 5.73 -36.43 2.63
C SER A 128 5.92 -35.20 3.50
N LYS A 129 6.65 -35.34 4.63
CA LYS A 129 7.11 -34.21 5.46
C LYS A 129 8.18 -33.34 4.79
N GLN A 130 8.80 -33.80 3.71
CA GLN A 130 9.73 -33.02 2.89
C GLN A 130 9.07 -32.69 1.56
N SER A 131 8.80 -31.40 1.33
CA SER A 131 8.22 -30.92 0.08
C SER A 131 9.31 -30.81 -1.00
N LEU A 132 9.19 -31.61 -2.07
CA LEU A 132 10.00 -31.46 -3.29
C LEU A 132 9.69 -30.16 -4.06
N ILE A 133 8.64 -29.43 -3.66
CA ILE A 133 8.13 -28.24 -4.36
C ILE A 133 8.86 -26.96 -3.94
N ASP A 134 9.40 -26.89 -2.72
CA ASP A 134 10.24 -25.77 -2.26
C ASP A 134 11.51 -25.64 -3.12
N LEU A 135 11.94 -26.70 -3.82
CA LEU A 135 13.11 -26.68 -4.69
C LEU A 135 12.84 -26.11 -6.10
N LEU A 136 11.57 -26.07 -6.54
CA LEU A 136 11.22 -25.70 -7.93
C LEU A 136 10.37 -24.43 -8.05
N VAL A 137 9.64 -24.06 -7.00
CA VAL A 137 8.81 -22.85 -6.97
C VAL A 137 8.91 -22.24 -5.57
N ASP A 138 9.86 -21.31 -5.40
CA ASP A 138 10.16 -20.58 -4.15
C ASP A 138 8.99 -19.67 -3.66
N THR A 139 7.83 -19.76 -4.31
CA THR A 139 6.65 -18.89 -4.06
C THR A 139 5.34 -19.64 -4.28
N ALA A 140 5.26 -20.92 -3.92
CA ALA A 140 4.00 -21.66 -3.94
C ALA A 140 3.13 -21.27 -2.74
N ARG A 141 2.42 -20.13 -2.83
CA ARG A 141 1.39 -19.71 -1.85
C ARG A 141 0.39 -20.88 -1.67
N GLN A 142 0.08 -21.27 -0.43
CA GLN A 142 -0.80 -22.39 -0.07
C GLN A 142 -2.14 -22.42 -0.83
N MET A 143 -2.62 -21.26 -1.29
CA MET A 143 -3.81 -21.08 -2.12
C MET A 143 -3.72 -21.77 -3.49
N TYR A 144 -2.55 -21.83 -4.14
CA TYR A 144 -2.38 -22.54 -5.41
C TYR A 144 -2.55 -24.06 -5.25
N MET A 145 -2.16 -24.62 -4.10
CA MET A 145 -2.21 -26.06 -3.86
C MET A 145 -3.64 -26.59 -3.81
N ALA A 146 -4.50 -25.94 -3.02
CA ALA A 146 -5.91 -26.31 -2.93
C ALA A 146 -6.64 -26.13 -4.27
N GLY A 147 -6.28 -25.07 -5.02
CA GLY A 147 -6.78 -24.84 -6.38
C GLY A 147 -6.40 -25.96 -7.35
N THR A 148 -5.17 -26.47 -7.29
CA THR A 148 -4.73 -27.59 -8.16
C THR A 148 -5.46 -28.90 -7.85
N ILE A 149 -5.82 -29.17 -6.59
CA ILE A 149 -6.59 -30.37 -6.22
C ILE A 149 -8.01 -30.30 -6.79
N ALA A 150 -8.70 -29.17 -6.61
CA ALA A 150 -10.04 -28.96 -7.16
C ALA A 150 -10.02 -29.03 -8.70
N ALA A 151 -9.04 -28.37 -9.33
CA ALA A 151 -8.84 -28.43 -10.78
C ALA A 151 -8.56 -29.86 -11.25
N GLY A 152 -7.71 -30.61 -10.54
CA GLY A 152 -7.38 -32.00 -10.86
C GLY A 152 -8.60 -32.92 -10.86
N ILE A 153 -9.49 -32.80 -9.87
CA ILE A 153 -10.74 -33.58 -9.81
C ILE A 153 -11.68 -33.21 -10.98
N VAL A 154 -11.81 -31.91 -11.29
CA VAL A 154 -12.64 -31.45 -12.42
C VAL A 154 -12.07 -31.91 -13.76
N LEU A 155 -10.75 -31.82 -13.95
CA LEU A 155 -10.05 -32.25 -15.16
C LEU A 155 -10.18 -33.76 -15.37
N LEU A 156 -10.01 -34.56 -14.31
CA LEU A 156 -10.19 -36.01 -14.38
C LEU A 156 -11.62 -36.41 -14.75
N THR A 157 -12.61 -35.83 -14.09
CA THR A 157 -14.02 -36.13 -14.35
C THR A 157 -14.44 -35.69 -15.75
N ALA A 158 -14.02 -34.51 -16.21
CA ALA A 158 -14.25 -34.03 -17.57
C ALA A 158 -13.56 -34.91 -18.63
N GLY A 159 -12.31 -35.30 -18.40
CA GLY A 159 -11.55 -36.17 -19.32
C GLY A 159 -12.16 -37.57 -19.44
N CYS A 160 -12.56 -38.19 -18.33
CA CYS A 160 -13.30 -39.46 -18.34
C CYS A 160 -14.65 -39.33 -19.08
N TRP A 161 -15.35 -38.22 -18.89
CA TRP A 161 -16.62 -37.97 -19.56
C TRP A 161 -16.47 -37.81 -21.09
N VAL A 162 -15.42 -37.14 -21.57
CA VAL A 162 -15.14 -37.03 -23.02
C VAL A 162 -14.65 -38.35 -23.62
N LEU A 163 -13.86 -39.15 -22.89
CA LEU A 163 -13.39 -40.46 -23.34
C LEU A 163 -14.53 -41.48 -23.49
N THR A 164 -15.50 -41.45 -22.57
CA THR A 164 -16.71 -42.30 -22.66
C THR A 164 -17.60 -41.92 -23.84
N LEU A 165 -17.73 -40.64 -24.17
CA LEU A 165 -18.51 -40.17 -25.33
C LEU A 165 -17.87 -40.48 -26.68
N THR A 166 -16.53 -40.51 -26.76
CA THR A 166 -15.79 -40.73 -28.01
C THR A 166 -15.48 -42.20 -28.30
N GLY A 167 -15.93 -43.13 -27.44
CA GLY A 167 -15.69 -44.56 -27.59
C GLY A 167 -14.21 -44.97 -27.42
N GLY A 168 -13.35 -44.07 -26.94
CA GLY A 168 -11.91 -44.31 -26.76
C GLY A 168 -11.56 -45.32 -25.66
N VAL A 169 -12.54 -45.72 -24.85
CA VAL A 169 -12.42 -46.66 -23.72
C VAL A 169 -12.60 -48.12 -24.17
N GLY A 170 -12.23 -48.45 -25.41
CA GLY A 170 -12.38 -49.80 -25.98
C GLY A 170 -11.62 -50.93 -25.27
N GLY A 171 -10.81 -50.62 -24.24
CA GLY A 171 -10.04 -51.60 -23.47
C GLY A 171 -10.15 -51.49 -21.94
N LEU A 172 -10.66 -50.38 -21.37
CA LEU A 172 -10.95 -50.32 -19.95
C LEU A 172 -12.34 -50.92 -19.71
N ARG A 173 -12.34 -52.22 -19.42
CA ARG A 173 -13.47 -53.02 -18.93
C ARG A 173 -14.46 -52.14 -18.14
N ARG A 174 -15.72 -52.06 -18.59
CA ARG A 174 -16.83 -51.38 -17.89
C ARG A 174 -16.69 -51.67 -16.39
N LEU A 175 -16.35 -50.65 -15.60
CA LEU A 175 -16.40 -50.79 -14.15
C LEU A 175 -17.82 -51.23 -13.77
N PRO A 176 -17.98 -52.15 -12.81
CA PRO A 176 -19.32 -52.50 -12.35
C PRO A 176 -20.01 -51.22 -11.86
N LYS A 177 -21.28 -51.03 -12.27
CA LYS A 177 -22.13 -49.87 -11.88
C LYS A 177 -21.99 -49.42 -10.41
N PRO A 178 -21.84 -50.31 -9.40
CA PRO A 178 -21.57 -49.85 -8.02
C PRO A 178 -20.21 -49.16 -7.84
N ALA A 179 -19.14 -49.63 -8.48
CA ALA A 179 -17.81 -49.03 -8.36
C ALA A 179 -17.73 -47.64 -9.01
N GLU A 180 -18.44 -47.44 -10.12
CA GLU A 180 -18.58 -46.13 -10.76
C GLU A 180 -19.31 -45.13 -9.85
N ARG A 181 -20.40 -45.55 -9.19
CA ARG A 181 -21.10 -44.72 -8.22
C ARG A 181 -20.23 -44.38 -7.02
N THR A 182 -19.51 -45.35 -6.45
CA THR A 182 -18.60 -45.11 -5.33
C THR A 182 -17.50 -44.11 -5.70
N LEU A 183 -16.89 -44.24 -6.89
CA LEU A 183 -15.87 -43.31 -7.36
C LEU A 183 -16.43 -41.89 -7.53
N LEU A 184 -17.63 -41.75 -8.11
CA LEU A 184 -18.29 -40.45 -8.25
C LEU A 184 -18.64 -39.83 -6.88
N THR A 185 -19.10 -40.63 -5.92
CA THR A 185 -19.37 -40.16 -4.56
C THR A 185 -18.09 -39.70 -3.88
N VAL A 186 -17.00 -40.46 -3.97
CA VAL A 186 -15.69 -40.07 -3.42
C VAL A 186 -15.16 -38.81 -4.10
N ALA A 187 -15.27 -38.70 -5.42
CA ALA A 187 -14.87 -37.51 -6.16
C ALA A 187 -15.71 -36.28 -5.78
N ALA A 188 -17.03 -36.44 -5.58
CA ALA A 188 -17.91 -35.37 -5.13
C ALA A 188 -17.56 -34.91 -3.71
N ILE A 189 -17.34 -35.84 -2.78
CA ILE A 189 -16.91 -35.52 -1.41
C ILE A 189 -15.54 -34.83 -1.42
N GLY A 190 -14.58 -35.39 -2.15
CA GLY A 190 -13.24 -34.81 -2.30
C GLY A 190 -13.27 -33.40 -2.89
N LEU A 191 -14.14 -33.16 -3.88
CA LEU A 191 -14.36 -31.84 -4.46
C LEU A 191 -14.95 -30.88 -3.42
N VAL A 192 -15.96 -31.29 -2.64
CA VAL A 192 -16.55 -30.45 -1.60
C VAL A 192 -15.51 -30.07 -0.54
N VAL A 193 -14.70 -31.03 -0.09
CA VAL A 193 -13.62 -30.78 0.88
C VAL A 193 -12.55 -29.86 0.29
N ALA A 194 -12.14 -30.09 -0.96
CA ALA A 194 -11.16 -29.24 -1.64
C ALA A 194 -11.69 -27.82 -1.84
N LEU A 195 -12.95 -27.66 -2.24
CA LEU A 195 -13.59 -26.36 -2.38
C LEU A 195 -13.67 -25.64 -1.03
N PHE A 196 -14.12 -26.33 0.02
CA PHE A 196 -14.13 -25.77 1.37
C PHE A 196 -12.74 -25.26 1.78
N TRP A 197 -11.69 -26.04 1.52
CA TRP A 197 -10.30 -25.67 1.82
C TRP A 197 -9.81 -24.47 1.01
N VAL A 198 -10.12 -24.42 -0.30
CA VAL A 198 -9.81 -23.26 -1.14
C VAL A 198 -10.50 -22.01 -0.60
N THR A 199 -11.78 -22.13 -0.23
CA THR A 199 -12.58 -21.03 0.28
C THR A 199 -12.07 -20.52 1.64
N ASP A 200 -11.65 -21.42 2.53
CA ASP A 200 -11.01 -21.09 3.81
C ASP A 200 -9.73 -20.26 3.60
N LEU A 201 -8.81 -20.77 2.77
CA LEU A 201 -7.56 -20.06 2.44
C LEU A 201 -7.83 -18.71 1.78
N TYR A 202 -8.81 -18.64 0.89
CA TYR A 202 -9.21 -17.39 0.25
C TYR A 202 -9.73 -16.37 1.26
N ALA A 203 -10.62 -16.78 2.18
CA ALA A 203 -11.15 -15.88 3.20
C ALA A 203 -10.05 -15.32 4.12
N VAL A 204 -9.08 -16.16 4.50
CA VAL A 204 -7.91 -15.76 5.30
C VAL A 204 -7.01 -14.78 4.54
N ASP A 205 -6.66 -15.09 3.28
CA ASP A 205 -5.80 -14.24 2.44
C ASP A 205 -6.46 -12.88 2.19
N GLN A 206 -7.75 -12.87 1.85
CA GLN A 206 -8.52 -11.65 1.69
C GLN A 206 -8.59 -10.83 2.98
N GLY A 207 -8.82 -11.47 4.14
CA GLY A 207 -8.86 -10.78 5.43
C GLY A 207 -7.52 -10.10 5.76
N LYS A 208 -6.41 -10.79 5.54
CA LYS A 208 -5.06 -10.21 5.71
C LYS A 208 -4.80 -9.07 4.73
N GLY A 209 -5.13 -9.27 3.45
CA GLY A 209 -4.93 -8.27 2.41
C GLY A 209 -5.75 -7.00 2.65
N HIS A 210 -6.99 -7.12 3.16
CA HIS A 210 -7.78 -5.95 3.56
C HIS A 210 -7.21 -5.26 4.80
N GLY A 211 -6.63 -6.00 5.74
CA GLY A 211 -5.91 -5.41 6.88
C GLY A 211 -4.67 -4.63 6.45
N GLU A 212 -3.90 -5.18 5.51
CA GLU A 212 -2.73 -4.52 4.89
C GLU A 212 -3.14 -3.26 4.15
N TYR A 213 -4.14 -3.37 3.27
CA TYR A 213 -4.68 -2.25 2.52
C TYR A 213 -5.20 -1.13 3.43
N ALA A 214 -5.95 -1.49 4.47
CA ALA A 214 -6.45 -0.54 5.46
C ALA A 214 -5.30 0.22 6.12
N ALA A 215 -4.24 -0.48 6.54
CA ALA A 215 -3.09 0.14 7.21
C ALA A 215 -2.32 1.11 6.31
N ASP A 216 -2.21 0.83 5.01
CA ASP A 216 -1.56 1.71 4.05
C ASP A 216 -2.37 3.01 3.79
N GLN A 217 -3.68 2.96 4.03
CA GLN A 217 -4.59 4.09 3.83
C GLN A 217 -4.91 4.90 5.08
N LEU A 218 -4.40 4.52 6.27
CA LEU A 218 -4.67 5.26 7.50
C LEU A 218 -4.09 6.68 7.49
N TRP A 219 -3.03 6.93 6.70
CA TRP A 219 -2.40 8.24 6.66
C TRP A 219 -3.33 9.26 6.01
N ALA A 220 -3.75 9.04 4.77
CA ALA A 220 -4.61 9.98 4.05
C ALA A 220 -5.98 10.07 4.72
N ALA A 221 -6.46 11.30 4.92
CA ALA A 221 -7.78 11.56 5.50
C ALA A 221 -8.84 11.75 4.40
N ASP A 222 -8.68 11.07 3.27
CA ASP A 222 -9.39 11.31 2.01
C ASP A 222 -10.59 10.37 1.76
N GLY A 223 -11.00 9.57 2.74
CA GLY A 223 -12.39 9.08 2.74
C GLY A 223 -12.68 7.82 3.56
N GLU A 224 -11.94 6.73 3.38
CA GLU A 224 -12.35 5.42 3.92
C GLU A 224 -12.23 5.36 5.46
N TYR A 225 -11.20 6.00 6.01
CA TYR A 225 -10.92 6.02 7.44
C TYR A 225 -11.08 7.44 7.99
N ILE A 226 -12.19 7.67 8.70
CA ILE A 226 -12.55 9.00 9.21
C ILE A 226 -11.60 9.39 10.36
N ALA A 227 -11.06 10.59 10.28
CA ALA A 227 -10.28 11.21 11.36
C ALA A 227 -11.19 11.54 12.55
N VAL A 228 -10.76 11.17 13.76
CA VAL A 228 -11.51 11.44 15.00
C VAL A 228 -10.63 11.99 16.10
N GLN A 229 -11.26 12.74 16.99
CA GLN A 229 -10.72 13.20 18.25
C GLN A 229 -11.37 12.42 19.37
N LEU A 230 -10.58 11.93 20.32
CA LEU A 230 -11.05 11.24 21.51
C LEU A 230 -10.81 12.14 22.73
N ASP A 231 -11.88 12.62 23.34
CA ASP A 231 -11.86 13.35 24.59
C ASP A 231 -12.12 12.38 25.75
N THR A 232 -11.21 12.37 26.74
CA THR A 232 -11.28 11.49 27.92
C THR A 232 -11.13 12.27 29.22
N THR A 233 -11.75 11.78 30.31
CA THR A 233 -11.57 12.38 31.65
C THR A 233 -10.33 11.85 32.38
N GLU A 234 -9.86 10.67 31.99
CA GLU A 234 -8.66 10.04 32.55
C GLU A 234 -7.49 10.10 31.55
N GLU A 235 -6.26 10.11 32.08
CA GLU A 235 -5.08 10.13 31.24
C GLU A 235 -4.75 8.74 30.68
N LEU A 236 -5.00 8.54 29.39
CA LEU A 236 -4.52 7.39 28.65
C LEU A 236 -3.01 7.48 28.39
N LYS A 237 -2.26 6.46 28.82
CA LYS A 237 -0.80 6.35 28.56
C LYS A 237 -0.53 5.85 27.15
N LEU A 238 -0.76 6.72 26.16
CA LEU A 238 -0.55 6.42 24.75
C LEU A 238 0.83 6.92 24.26
N PRO A 239 1.47 6.23 23.30
CA PRO A 239 2.72 6.67 22.67
C PRO A 239 2.61 8.07 22.03
N HIS A 240 3.45 9.01 22.46
CA HIS A 240 3.45 10.41 22.02
C HIS A 240 3.87 10.63 20.56
N ASP A 241 4.51 9.64 19.94
CA ASP A 241 4.98 9.66 18.55
C ASP A 241 3.86 9.35 17.53
N GLN A 242 2.73 8.84 18.01
CA GLN A 242 1.60 8.43 17.16
C GLN A 242 0.31 9.21 17.43
N VAL A 243 0.16 9.80 18.61
CA VAL A 243 -1.00 10.64 18.96
C VAL A 243 -0.56 11.95 19.57
N LYS A 244 -1.29 13.02 19.25
CA LYS A 244 -1.14 14.30 19.94
C LYS A 244 -2.11 14.36 21.11
N LYS A 245 -1.54 14.57 22.30
CA LYS A 245 -2.27 14.74 23.55
C LYS A 245 -2.32 16.21 23.91
N THR A 246 -3.52 16.76 24.07
CA THR A 246 -3.75 18.15 24.49
C THR A 246 -4.63 18.16 25.75
N PRO A 247 -4.14 18.65 26.90
CA PRO A 247 -4.98 18.85 28.08
C PRO A 247 -5.89 20.06 27.88
N ILE A 248 -7.19 19.88 28.10
CA ILE A 248 -8.23 20.91 28.00
C ILE A 248 -8.82 21.11 29.40
N THR A 249 -8.96 22.37 29.80
CA THR A 249 -9.71 22.72 31.02
C THR A 249 -11.18 22.77 30.64
N ALA A 250 -12.02 21.95 31.27
CA ALA A 250 -13.45 21.96 30.98
C ALA A 250 -14.06 23.33 31.35
N GLU A 251 -14.73 23.97 30.39
CA GLU A 251 -15.49 25.21 30.65
C GLU A 251 -16.57 24.93 31.69
N GLY A 252 -16.57 25.68 32.80
CA GLY A 252 -17.61 25.59 33.83
C GLY A 252 -17.29 24.70 35.04
N SER A 253 -16.13 24.05 35.13
CA SER A 253 -15.69 23.39 36.37
C SER A 253 -14.19 23.59 36.62
N PRO A 254 -13.81 24.47 37.55
CA PRO A 254 -12.42 24.65 37.95
C PRO A 254 -11.92 23.37 38.66
N GLY A 255 -11.33 22.45 37.89
CA GLY A 255 -10.74 21.21 38.40
C GLY A 255 -10.91 19.97 37.52
N ALA A 256 -11.92 19.94 36.65
CA ALA A 256 -12.13 18.82 35.74
C ALA A 256 -11.19 18.93 34.53
N ARG A 257 -10.21 18.02 34.45
CA ARG A 257 -9.28 17.93 33.31
C ARG A 257 -9.83 16.97 32.28
N VAL A 258 -9.87 17.42 31.03
CA VAL A 258 -10.20 16.56 29.87
C VAL A 258 -8.95 16.44 29.02
N TYR A 259 -8.61 15.22 28.61
CA TYR A 259 -7.49 14.93 27.73
C TYR A 259 -8.02 14.65 26.32
N ARG A 260 -7.61 15.50 25.38
CA ARG A 260 -7.92 15.32 23.96
C ARG A 260 -6.79 14.58 23.26
N TYR A 261 -7.14 13.50 22.58
CA TYR A 261 -6.25 12.73 21.70
C TYR A 261 -6.67 12.95 20.24
N GLU A 262 -5.73 13.46 19.45
CA GLU A 262 -5.87 13.66 18.00
C GLU A 262 -5.04 12.61 17.24
N CYS A 263 -5.06 12.63 15.91
CA CYS A 263 -4.36 11.68 15.04
C CYS A 263 -4.95 10.25 15.01
N LEU A 264 -6.21 10.08 15.38
CA LEU A 264 -6.88 8.78 15.39
C LEU A 264 -7.76 8.60 14.15
N ARG A 265 -7.87 7.35 13.70
CA ARG A 265 -8.72 6.88 12.61
C ARG A 265 -9.70 5.86 13.15
N VAL A 266 -10.95 5.91 12.71
CA VAL A 266 -11.93 4.85 12.99
C VAL A 266 -11.66 3.69 12.04
N LEU A 267 -11.12 2.59 12.56
CA LEU A 267 -10.95 1.36 11.79
C LEU A 267 -12.28 0.64 11.61
N GLU A 268 -13.07 0.58 12.69
CA GLU A 268 -14.35 -0.12 12.71
C GLU A 268 -15.22 0.47 13.83
N ALA A 269 -16.52 0.63 13.58
CA ALA A 269 -17.50 1.03 14.57
C ALA A 269 -18.66 0.01 14.57
N HIS A 270 -18.72 -0.84 15.59
CA HIS A 270 -19.69 -1.92 15.66
C HIS A 270 -20.17 -2.16 17.10
N GLY A 271 -21.45 -2.49 17.28
CA GLY A 271 -21.99 -2.84 18.61
C GLY A 271 -21.85 -1.73 19.66
N GLY A 272 -21.84 -0.46 19.25
CA GLY A 272 -21.60 0.69 20.13
C GLY A 272 -20.14 0.86 20.59
N ARG A 273 -19.21 0.12 19.98
CA ARG A 273 -17.77 0.19 20.25
C ARG A 273 -17.05 0.71 19.02
N TYR A 274 -16.05 1.55 19.24
CA TYR A 274 -15.20 2.10 18.20
C TYR A 274 -13.79 1.56 18.37
N VAL A 275 -13.23 1.03 17.30
CA VAL A 275 -11.83 0.66 17.19
C VAL A 275 -11.10 1.82 16.54
N LEU A 276 -10.22 2.45 17.32
CA LEU A 276 -9.42 3.58 16.92
C LEU A 276 -7.97 3.14 16.73
N VAL A 277 -7.36 3.57 15.63
CA VAL A 277 -5.94 3.34 15.34
C VAL A 277 -5.26 4.67 14.99
N PRO A 278 -3.97 4.87 15.33
CA PRO A 278 -3.26 6.07 14.91
C PRO A 278 -3.10 6.17 13.38
N ALA A 279 -3.04 7.38 12.84
CA ALA A 279 -2.77 7.62 11.42
C ALA A 279 -1.40 7.05 10.97
N LYS A 280 -0.42 7.03 11.88
CA LYS A 280 0.94 6.50 11.67
C LYS A 280 1.11 5.04 12.09
N TRP A 281 0.01 4.31 12.22
CA TRP A 281 0.05 2.91 12.64
C TRP A 281 0.99 2.08 11.74
N SER A 282 1.76 1.17 12.34
CA SER A 282 2.61 0.22 11.63
C SER A 282 2.63 -1.11 12.38
N ARG A 283 2.90 -2.23 11.70
CA ARG A 283 2.93 -3.55 12.37
C ARG A 283 3.91 -3.66 13.55
N GLY A 284 5.01 -2.88 13.55
CA GLY A 284 6.06 -2.96 14.57
C GLY A 284 5.79 -2.11 15.82
N HIS A 285 5.06 -1.00 15.68
CA HIS A 285 4.90 0.00 16.76
C HIS A 285 3.44 0.44 16.97
N GLY A 286 2.53 0.01 16.09
CA GLY A 286 1.13 0.40 16.11
C GLY A 286 0.34 -0.28 17.22
N TYR A 287 -0.71 0.39 17.67
CA TYR A 287 -1.68 -0.12 18.64
C TYR A 287 -3.10 0.22 18.20
N ALA A 288 -4.08 -0.49 18.75
CA ALA A 288 -5.49 -0.21 18.56
C ALA A 288 -6.14 0.05 19.91
N ILE A 289 -7.04 1.02 19.98
CA ILE A 289 -7.82 1.36 21.16
C ILE A 289 -9.28 1.01 20.87
N THR A 290 -9.89 0.20 21.72
CA THR A 290 -11.33 -0.01 21.68
C THR A 290 -11.99 0.86 22.74
N VAL A 291 -12.85 1.79 22.31
CA VAL A 291 -13.57 2.71 23.21
C VAL A 291 -15.08 2.54 23.05
N THR A 292 -15.81 2.71 24.15
CA THR A 292 -17.26 2.83 24.17
C THR A 292 -17.62 4.29 24.38
N PRO A 293 -18.30 4.96 23.43
CA PRO A 293 -18.75 6.33 23.63
C PRO A 293 -19.68 6.43 24.84
N ASP A 294 -19.30 7.23 25.82
CA ASP A 294 -20.04 7.47 27.05
C ASP A 294 -19.79 8.89 27.57
N ALA A 295 -20.19 9.20 28.80
CA ALA A 295 -19.97 10.51 29.40
C ALA A 295 -18.48 10.85 29.65
N THR A 296 -17.63 9.82 29.71
CA THR A 296 -16.18 9.93 29.97
C THR A 296 -15.33 9.81 28.71
N HIS A 297 -15.86 9.21 27.65
CA HIS A 297 -15.20 9.00 26.35
C HIS A 297 -16.07 9.60 25.24
N ARG A 298 -15.72 10.80 24.79
CA ARG A 298 -16.43 11.47 23.70
C ARG A 298 -15.61 11.39 22.41
N ILE A 299 -16.22 10.87 21.35
CA ILE A 299 -15.63 10.79 20.02
C ILE A 299 -16.22 11.89 19.14
N THR A 300 -15.36 12.69 18.51
CA THR A 300 -15.78 13.75 17.58
C THR A 300 -15.11 13.52 16.23
N GLY A 301 -15.89 13.48 15.15
CA GLY A 301 -15.38 13.38 13.79
C GLY A 301 -14.77 14.70 13.31
N VAL A 302 -13.61 14.63 12.66
CA VAL A 302 -12.94 15.77 12.03
C VAL A 302 -13.22 15.72 10.53
N MET A 303 -13.95 16.71 10.03
CA MET A 303 -14.30 16.81 8.60
C MET A 303 -13.33 17.69 7.80
N ASN A 304 -12.57 18.56 8.47
CA ASN A 304 -11.66 19.49 7.81
C ASN A 304 -10.21 19.01 7.92
N SER A 305 -9.91 17.88 7.31
CA SER A 305 -8.55 17.37 7.19
C SER A 305 -8.03 17.73 5.80
N THR A 306 -7.05 18.63 5.74
CA THR A 306 -6.30 18.87 4.51
C THR A 306 -5.69 17.54 4.06
N PRO A 307 -6.00 17.02 2.86
CA PRO A 307 -5.42 15.78 2.39
C PRO A 307 -3.91 16.00 2.16
N VAL A 308 -3.09 15.48 3.08
CA VAL A 308 -1.63 15.51 2.96
C VAL A 308 -1.17 14.10 2.60
N ALA A 309 -0.55 13.97 1.43
CA ALA A 309 0.04 12.71 1.01
C ALA A 309 1.16 12.30 1.98
N LYS A 310 1.29 10.99 2.18
CA LYS A 310 2.42 10.40 2.88
C LYS A 310 3.71 10.72 2.10
N GLY A 311 4.79 11.08 2.79
CA GLY A 311 6.00 11.53 2.11
C GLY A 311 7.21 11.71 3.03
N PRO A 312 8.43 11.63 2.48
CA PRO A 312 9.66 11.75 3.26
C PRO A 312 9.83 13.12 3.95
N ASN A 313 9.16 14.16 3.44
CA ASN A 313 9.09 15.51 3.99
C ASN A 313 8.01 15.69 5.06
N ILE A 314 7.20 14.67 5.35
CA ILE A 314 6.08 14.71 6.31
C ILE A 314 6.20 13.61 7.37
N ASP A 315 6.25 12.35 6.95
CA ASP A 315 6.18 11.17 7.81
C ASP A 315 7.09 11.19 9.05
N PRO A 316 8.36 11.65 8.97
CA PRO A 316 9.22 11.63 10.15
C PRO A 316 8.95 12.76 11.12
N PHE A 317 8.29 13.84 10.70
CA PHE A 317 8.22 15.09 11.46
C PHE A 317 6.86 15.31 12.13
N TRP A 318 5.80 14.68 11.62
CA TRP A 318 4.45 14.79 12.18
C TRP A 318 3.87 13.44 12.62
N GLN A 319 3.00 13.48 13.63
CA GLN A 319 2.24 12.33 14.11
C GLN A 319 1.08 11.96 13.17
N CYS A 320 0.51 12.95 12.47
CA CYS A 320 -0.62 12.78 11.54
C CYS A 320 -0.73 13.95 10.56
N PRO A 321 -1.44 13.78 9.42
CA PRO A 321 -1.55 14.84 8.41
C PRO A 321 -2.30 16.08 8.89
N GLU A 322 -3.22 15.97 9.86
CA GLU A 322 -4.03 17.11 10.34
C GLU A 322 -3.20 18.15 11.10
N LEU A 323 -2.02 17.76 11.58
CA LEU A 323 -1.09 18.64 12.28
C LEU A 323 -0.03 19.24 11.36
N VAL A 324 -0.01 18.83 10.10
CA VAL A 324 0.93 19.36 9.13
C VAL A 324 0.55 20.80 8.82
N ARG A 325 1.36 21.73 9.33
CA ARG A 325 1.24 23.14 9.02
C ARG A 325 1.89 23.43 7.67
N THR A 326 1.21 24.18 6.81
CA THR A 326 1.81 24.81 5.63
C THR A 326 2.38 26.17 6.02
N PHE A 327 3.49 26.53 5.38
CA PHE A 327 4.25 27.74 5.67
C PHE A 327 4.10 28.78 4.57
N ASP A 328 4.10 30.05 4.98
CA ASP A 328 4.07 31.22 4.11
C ASP A 328 5.43 31.95 4.10
N LYS A 329 5.59 32.95 3.22
CA LYS A 329 6.87 33.69 3.08
C LYS A 329 7.41 34.27 4.39
N PRO A 330 6.58 34.86 5.29
CA PRO A 330 7.10 35.41 6.54
C PRO A 330 7.71 34.34 7.45
N ASP A 331 7.24 33.09 7.35
CA ASP A 331 7.78 31.96 8.12
C ASP A 331 9.18 31.53 7.63
N LEU A 332 9.65 32.03 6.47
CA LEU A 332 10.94 31.64 5.89
C LEU A 332 12.13 32.43 6.44
N VAL A 333 11.91 33.59 7.07
CA VAL A 333 12.96 34.42 7.66
C VAL A 333 13.83 33.64 8.67
N PRO A 334 13.26 32.93 9.67
CA PRO A 334 14.05 32.22 10.67
C PRO A 334 14.76 30.97 10.12
N ILE A 335 14.36 30.47 8.95
CA ILE A 335 14.92 29.25 8.34
C ILE A 335 16.34 29.49 7.81
N MET A 336 16.62 30.69 7.30
CA MET A 336 17.90 31.02 6.68
C MET A 336 19.03 31.08 7.70
N ILE A 337 20.16 30.45 7.39
CA ILE A 337 21.33 30.43 8.28
C ILE A 337 22.08 31.75 8.19
N GLY A 338 22.49 32.28 9.35
CA GLY A 338 23.31 33.49 9.45
C GLY A 338 24.78 33.22 9.12
N PRO A 339 25.59 34.26 8.84
CA PRO A 339 27.00 34.08 8.51
C PRO A 339 27.83 33.38 9.61
N GLU A 340 27.53 33.62 10.90
CA GLU A 340 28.26 33.02 12.03
C GLU A 340 28.04 31.49 12.13
N ASP A 341 26.78 31.06 12.06
CA ASP A 341 26.42 29.64 12.02
C ASP A 341 27.03 28.95 10.78
N ALA A 342 27.00 29.62 9.63
CA ALA A 342 27.59 29.13 8.39
C ALA A 342 29.11 28.96 8.50
N GLN A 343 29.82 29.85 9.20
CA GLN A 343 31.27 29.73 9.44
C GLN A 343 31.59 28.45 10.23
N THR A 344 30.81 28.20 11.28
CA THR A 344 30.96 27.03 12.14
C THR A 344 30.71 25.73 11.37
N LEU A 345 29.64 25.69 10.57
CA LEU A 345 29.26 24.50 9.81
C LEU A 345 30.23 24.23 8.65
N LEU A 346 30.66 25.25 7.91
CA LEU A 346 31.53 25.10 6.74
C LEU A 346 33.03 25.03 7.08
N GLY A 347 33.43 25.42 8.29
CA GLY A 347 34.85 25.56 8.65
C GLY A 347 35.57 26.64 7.84
N ALA A 348 34.84 27.69 7.45
CA ALA A 348 35.33 28.84 6.69
C ALA A 348 35.38 30.10 7.57
N ALA A 349 36.22 31.06 7.21
CA ALA A 349 36.42 32.30 7.95
C ALA A 349 35.88 33.50 7.18
N ASN A 350 35.58 34.58 7.90
CA ASN A 350 35.16 35.87 7.31
C ASN A 350 33.92 35.78 6.39
N LEU A 351 33.05 34.79 6.56
CA LEU A 351 31.82 34.71 5.78
C LEU A 351 30.91 35.90 6.11
N ARG A 352 30.41 36.57 5.08
CA ARG A 352 29.48 37.70 5.16
C ARG A 352 28.39 37.56 4.10
N ALA A 353 27.19 38.06 4.40
CA ALA A 353 26.14 38.13 3.39
C ALA A 353 26.60 39.03 2.23
N ALA A 354 26.42 38.55 0.99
CA ALA A 354 26.79 39.30 -0.21
C ALA A 354 25.86 40.49 -0.48
N GLY A 355 24.64 40.46 0.07
CA GLY A 355 23.63 41.50 -0.06
C GLY A 355 22.38 41.20 0.78
N PRO A 356 21.30 41.99 0.64
CA PRO A 356 20.00 41.65 1.21
C PRO A 356 19.44 40.36 0.60
N ASP A 357 18.52 39.70 1.31
CA ASP A 357 17.83 38.52 0.80
C ASP A 357 16.98 38.90 -0.43
N THR A 358 16.98 38.04 -1.44
CA THR A 358 16.09 38.17 -2.61
C THR A 358 14.79 37.43 -2.30
N GLU A 359 13.64 38.07 -2.55
CA GLU A 359 12.32 37.49 -2.33
C GLU A 359 11.51 37.46 -3.62
N SER A 360 10.69 36.42 -3.79
CA SER A 360 9.76 36.30 -4.92
C SER A 360 8.35 35.93 -4.45
N GLU A 361 7.34 36.40 -5.19
CA GLU A 361 5.94 36.04 -4.95
C GLU A 361 5.48 34.78 -5.65
N ALA A 362 6.21 34.34 -6.66
CA ALA A 362 5.80 33.20 -7.45
C ALA A 362 6.05 31.90 -6.66
N VAL A 363 5.09 30.98 -6.75
CA VAL A 363 5.23 29.59 -6.28
C VAL A 363 5.87 28.79 -7.41
N PRO A 364 6.78 27.84 -7.13
CA PRO A 364 7.24 26.88 -8.13
C PRO A 364 6.04 26.11 -8.69
N GLY A 365 5.54 26.55 -9.84
CA GLY A 365 4.39 25.96 -10.49
C GLY A 365 4.72 24.59 -11.07
N ASN A 366 3.70 23.74 -11.10
CA ASN A 366 3.68 22.57 -11.98
C ASN A 366 3.08 22.99 -13.34
N SER A 367 3.40 24.20 -13.82
CA SER A 367 2.85 24.76 -15.06
C SER A 367 3.27 23.89 -16.22
N ASP A 368 2.32 23.50 -17.07
CA ASP A 368 2.50 22.73 -18.32
C ASP A 368 3.46 23.40 -19.35
N GLY A 369 4.15 24.48 -18.98
CA GLY A 369 5.19 25.18 -19.75
C GLY A 369 6.59 25.18 -19.11
N ASP A 370 6.77 24.68 -17.87
CA ASP A 370 8.09 24.51 -17.27
C ASP A 370 8.68 23.18 -17.76
N THR A 371 9.32 23.20 -18.93
CA THR A 371 10.06 22.06 -19.45
C THR A 371 11.23 21.75 -18.53
N TRP A 372 11.02 20.84 -17.58
CA TRP A 372 12.11 20.16 -16.90
C TRP A 372 12.93 19.45 -17.97
N ALA A 373 14.21 19.81 -18.09
CA ALA A 373 15.11 19.19 -19.05
C ALA A 373 15.09 17.67 -18.86
N LYS A 374 14.68 16.95 -19.91
CA LYS A 374 14.69 15.49 -19.92
C LYS A 374 16.12 15.03 -20.22
N GLY A 375 16.86 14.73 -19.15
CA GLY A 375 18.27 14.34 -19.25
C GLY A 375 19.19 15.44 -18.74
N CYS A 376 20.50 15.23 -18.86
CA CYS A 376 21.49 16.11 -18.24
C CYS A 376 21.80 17.41 -19.00
N ALA A 377 21.36 17.48 -20.26
CA ALA A 377 21.39 18.66 -21.11
C ALA A 377 20.32 18.44 -22.20
N ASP A 378 19.59 19.48 -22.60
CA ASP A 378 18.72 19.37 -23.77
C ASP A 378 19.58 19.19 -25.04
N GLU A 379 19.25 18.18 -25.86
CA GLU A 379 19.96 17.86 -27.13
C GLU A 379 19.87 19.00 -28.18
N GLY A 380 19.10 20.06 -27.91
CA GLY A 380 18.83 21.16 -28.85
C GLY A 380 19.43 22.53 -28.51
N ASP A 381 19.71 22.85 -27.23
CA ASP A 381 20.27 24.15 -26.84
C ASP A 381 21.00 24.11 -25.47
N PRO A 382 22.35 24.22 -25.42
CA PRO A 382 23.12 24.18 -24.18
C PRO A 382 23.01 25.45 -23.33
N SER A 383 22.25 26.46 -23.76
CA SER A 383 22.10 27.75 -23.07
C SER A 383 20.85 27.86 -22.18
N GLU A 384 19.85 26.99 -22.35
CA GLU A 384 18.56 27.10 -21.66
C GLU A 384 18.35 26.08 -20.52
N ALA A 385 19.07 24.95 -20.54
CA ALA A 385 18.95 23.90 -19.51
C ALA A 385 20.27 23.71 -18.74
N SER A 386 20.31 24.19 -17.49
CA SER A 386 21.43 23.92 -16.59
C SER A 386 21.17 22.64 -15.78
N ALA A 387 22.18 21.79 -15.63
CA ALA A 387 22.05 20.56 -14.83
C ALA A 387 22.01 20.82 -13.32
N LEU A 388 22.56 21.97 -12.87
CA LEU A 388 22.49 22.46 -11.51
C LEU A 388 22.29 24.00 -11.52
N PRO A 389 21.25 24.53 -10.87
CA PRO A 389 20.18 23.78 -10.22
C PRO A 389 19.39 22.92 -11.23
N PRO A 390 18.88 21.75 -10.82
CA PRO A 390 18.15 20.79 -11.68
C PRO A 390 16.75 21.27 -12.08
N TYR A 391 16.48 22.55 -11.86
CA TYR A 391 15.23 23.24 -12.10
C TYR A 391 15.57 24.58 -12.76
N PRO A 392 14.68 25.11 -13.62
CA PRO A 392 14.94 26.36 -14.34
C PRO A 392 15.40 27.48 -13.40
N ALA A 393 16.33 28.33 -13.85
CA ALA A 393 16.78 29.49 -13.06
C ALA A 393 15.60 30.41 -12.66
N GLY A 394 14.54 30.42 -13.47
CA GLY A 394 13.28 31.12 -13.22
C GLY A 394 12.38 30.49 -12.16
N VAL A 395 12.70 29.30 -11.62
CA VAL A 395 11.94 28.76 -10.49
C VAL A 395 12.12 29.71 -9.30
N PRO A 396 11.03 30.33 -8.84
CA PRO A 396 11.10 31.35 -7.81
C PRO A 396 11.52 30.72 -6.48
N ALA A 397 12.59 31.23 -5.89
CA ALA A 397 12.79 31.06 -4.46
C ALA A 397 11.89 32.05 -3.74
N ALA A 398 11.10 31.57 -2.78
CA ALA A 398 10.35 32.47 -1.91
C ALA A 398 11.32 33.35 -1.09
N ARG A 399 12.52 32.83 -0.78
CA ARG A 399 13.64 33.59 -0.24
C ARG A 399 14.99 32.99 -0.65
N GLU A 400 15.96 33.84 -0.99
CA GLU A 400 17.33 33.46 -1.33
C GLU A 400 18.35 34.35 -0.61
N ARG A 401 19.44 33.75 -0.13
CA ARG A 401 20.57 34.43 0.53
C ARG A 401 21.89 33.90 0.01
N GLU A 402 22.80 34.81 -0.30
CA GLU A 402 24.17 34.49 -0.68
C GLU A 402 25.16 34.96 0.38
N ILE A 403 26.12 34.10 0.71
CA ILE A 403 27.17 34.33 1.70
C ILE A 403 28.51 34.02 1.05
N THR A 404 29.46 34.93 1.18
CA THR A 404 30.82 34.81 0.63
C THR A 404 31.87 35.05 1.70
N GLY A 405 33.04 34.43 1.56
CA GLY A 405 34.19 34.68 2.42
C GLY A 405 35.40 33.86 2.02
N ASP A 406 36.28 33.54 2.98
CA ASP A 406 37.57 32.92 2.70
C ASP A 406 37.67 31.52 3.35
N SER A 407 38.26 30.56 2.65
CA SER A 407 38.59 29.23 3.17
C SER A 407 40.02 28.83 2.82
N ALA A 408 40.52 27.77 3.46
CA ALA A 408 41.82 27.18 3.14
C ALA A 408 41.93 26.68 1.68
N ALA A 409 40.80 26.43 1.02
CA ALA A 409 40.74 25.94 -0.36
C ALA A 409 40.45 27.05 -1.40
N GLY A 410 40.19 28.28 -0.98
CA GLY A 410 39.88 29.40 -1.87
C GLY A 410 38.75 30.29 -1.33
N ARG A 411 38.10 31.04 -2.22
CA ARG A 411 36.94 31.87 -1.86
C ARG A 411 35.73 30.97 -1.63
N ALA A 412 35.25 30.95 -0.39
CA ALA A 412 34.04 30.21 -0.02
C ALA A 412 32.79 30.94 -0.53
N TRP A 413 31.87 30.16 -1.07
CA TRP A 413 30.58 30.64 -1.53
C TRP A 413 29.47 29.70 -1.10
N LEU A 414 28.43 30.28 -0.53
CA LEU A 414 27.26 29.60 -0.04
C LEU A 414 26.02 30.32 -0.56
N ARG A 415 25.19 29.62 -1.33
CA ARG A 415 23.85 30.08 -1.71
C ARG A 415 22.81 29.22 -1.01
N GLN A 416 21.90 29.86 -0.29
CA GLN A 416 20.79 29.22 0.41
C GLN A 416 19.48 29.69 -0.22
N ARG A 417 18.57 28.76 -0.50
CA ARG A 417 17.25 29.03 -1.10
C ARG A 417 16.18 28.30 -0.30
N ALA A 418 15.09 28.99 -0.01
CA ALA A 418 13.85 28.42 0.52
C ALA A 418 12.74 28.58 -0.53
N MET A 419 12.19 27.46 -0.97
CA MET A 419 11.11 27.37 -1.96
C MET A 419 9.82 26.95 -1.26
N LYS A 420 8.73 27.69 -1.51
CA LYS A 420 7.39 27.41 -0.96
C LYS A 420 6.52 26.78 -2.04
N PHE A 421 5.89 25.65 -1.74
CA PHE A 421 4.87 24.99 -2.56
C PHE A 421 3.48 25.19 -1.97
N ASP A 422 2.43 24.91 -2.74
CA ASP A 422 1.05 25.07 -2.24
C ASP A 422 0.70 24.01 -1.20
N ASN A 423 1.27 22.81 -1.34
CA ASN A 423 1.07 21.70 -0.42
C ASN A 423 2.32 20.80 -0.32
N PRO A 424 2.42 19.96 0.72
CA PRO A 424 3.55 19.04 0.88
C PRO A 424 3.67 17.97 -0.21
N ALA A 425 2.59 17.64 -0.92
CA ALA A 425 2.63 16.65 -2.00
C ALA A 425 3.40 17.20 -3.21
N GLU A 426 3.21 18.48 -3.55
CA GLU A 426 3.99 19.17 -4.58
C GLU A 426 5.47 19.27 -4.22
N ALA A 427 5.80 19.61 -2.97
CA ALA A 427 7.19 19.60 -2.51
C ALA A 427 7.84 18.20 -2.64
N THR A 428 7.08 17.14 -2.37
CA THR A 428 7.52 15.75 -2.57
C THR A 428 7.73 15.42 -4.05
N GLY A 429 6.79 15.85 -4.90
CA GLY A 429 6.88 15.69 -6.35
C GLY A 429 8.11 16.40 -6.91
N PHE A 430 8.39 17.61 -6.44
CA PHE A 430 9.60 18.36 -6.80
C PHE A 430 10.88 17.61 -6.42
N MET A 431 11.00 17.15 -5.17
CA MET A 431 12.17 16.38 -4.73
C MET A 431 12.38 15.09 -5.53
N THR A 432 11.28 14.43 -5.91
CA THR A 432 11.32 13.22 -6.75
C THR A 432 11.86 13.54 -8.14
N ARG A 433 11.34 14.60 -8.78
CA ARG A 433 11.84 15.04 -10.09
C ARG A 433 13.31 15.46 -10.06
N VAL A 434 13.75 16.14 -9.00
CA VAL A 434 15.17 16.49 -8.82
C VAL A 434 16.04 15.24 -8.78
N ARG A 435 15.66 14.24 -7.99
CA ARG A 435 16.40 12.99 -7.90
C ARG A 435 16.48 12.28 -9.25
N ASP A 436 15.33 12.15 -9.94
CA ASP A 436 15.27 11.46 -11.23
C ASP A 436 16.11 12.19 -12.31
N HIS A 437 16.14 13.53 -12.28
CA HIS A 437 17.01 14.33 -13.15
C HIS A 437 18.50 14.11 -12.82
N TRP A 438 18.85 14.11 -11.53
CA TRP A 438 20.20 13.84 -11.05
C TRP A 438 20.69 12.44 -11.42
N ASP A 439 19.82 11.42 -11.35
CA ASP A 439 20.11 10.06 -11.81
C ASP A 439 20.51 10.01 -13.29
N ALA A 440 19.83 10.79 -14.14
CA ALA A 440 20.18 10.89 -15.55
C ALA A 440 21.50 11.63 -15.83
N CYS A 441 22.04 12.32 -14.82
CA CYS A 441 23.16 13.24 -14.89
C CYS A 441 24.48 12.71 -14.33
N VAL A 442 24.43 11.66 -13.49
CA VAL A 442 25.61 11.08 -12.84
C VAL A 442 26.71 10.76 -13.86
N GLY A 443 27.93 11.25 -13.61
CA GLY A 443 29.11 10.99 -14.43
C GLY A 443 29.18 11.74 -15.75
N LYS A 444 28.21 12.61 -16.06
CA LYS A 444 28.20 13.42 -17.28
C LYS A 444 28.77 14.81 -17.03
N THR A 445 29.37 15.39 -18.06
CA THR A 445 29.73 16.81 -18.07
C THR A 445 28.54 17.58 -18.61
N ALA A 446 28.07 18.55 -17.83
CA ALA A 446 26.92 19.37 -18.17
C ALA A 446 27.16 20.84 -17.79
N THR A 447 26.32 21.69 -18.34
CA THR A 447 26.36 23.12 -18.09
C THR A 447 25.73 23.44 -16.73
N VAL A 448 26.51 24.02 -15.82
CA VAL A 448 26.11 24.35 -14.44
C VAL A 448 26.31 25.85 -14.19
N ASN A 449 25.32 26.50 -13.58
CA ASN A 449 25.45 27.91 -13.16
C ASN A 449 26.01 27.99 -11.73
N ARG A 450 27.24 28.47 -11.58
CA ARG A 450 27.83 28.85 -10.28
C ARG A 450 28.20 30.33 -10.34
N HIS A 451 27.91 31.08 -9.28
CA HIS A 451 28.22 32.52 -9.22
C HIS A 451 27.59 33.38 -10.33
N GLY A 452 26.47 32.95 -10.92
CA GLY A 452 25.86 33.65 -12.06
C GLY A 452 26.57 33.39 -13.39
N GLU A 453 27.62 32.57 -13.40
CA GLU A 453 28.38 32.17 -14.57
C GLU A 453 28.07 30.72 -14.97
N THR A 454 27.83 30.55 -16.26
CA THR A 454 27.53 29.26 -16.87
C THR A 454 28.84 28.54 -17.22
N GLN A 455 29.12 27.41 -16.57
CA GLN A 455 30.36 26.65 -16.76
C GLN A 455 30.12 25.14 -16.94
N ALA A 456 30.93 24.49 -17.76
CA ALA A 456 30.90 23.03 -17.91
C ALA A 456 31.47 22.36 -16.66
N ARG A 457 30.74 21.41 -16.07
CA ARG A 457 31.14 20.71 -14.84
C ARG A 457 30.77 19.23 -14.92
N THR A 458 31.60 18.38 -14.34
CA THR A 458 31.34 16.94 -14.27
C THR A 458 30.60 16.62 -12.98
N LEU A 459 29.43 16.01 -13.11
CA LEU A 459 28.57 15.65 -11.97
C LEU A 459 29.01 14.32 -11.37
N GLY A 460 29.13 14.29 -10.05
CA GLY A 460 29.48 13.10 -9.30
C GLY A 460 28.29 12.16 -9.09
N THR A 461 28.42 11.25 -8.15
CA THR A 461 27.32 10.41 -7.67
C THR A 461 26.49 11.19 -6.66
N HIS A 462 25.17 11.23 -6.85
CA HIS A 462 24.30 11.85 -5.88
C HIS A 462 24.26 11.03 -4.58
N GLY A 463 24.16 11.71 -3.43
CA GLY A 463 24.03 11.11 -2.11
C GLY A 463 22.62 11.28 -1.54
N LEU A 464 22.16 10.32 -0.76
CA LEU A 464 20.94 10.43 0.05
C LEU A 464 21.28 10.12 1.51
N GLN A 465 21.41 11.15 2.33
CA GLN A 465 21.68 11.01 3.77
C GLN A 465 20.59 11.73 4.56
N ASP A 466 19.97 11.07 5.53
CA ASP A 466 18.90 11.64 6.36
C ASP A 466 17.78 12.33 5.57
N ARG A 467 17.42 11.77 4.40
CA ARG A 467 16.44 12.33 3.44
C ARG A 467 16.86 13.66 2.81
N ILE A 468 18.15 13.95 2.80
CA ILE A 468 18.78 15.08 2.11
C ILE A 468 19.44 14.54 0.86
N LEU A 469 19.02 15.06 -0.29
CA LEU A 469 19.62 14.78 -1.58
C LEU A 469 20.86 15.67 -1.73
N SER A 470 21.97 15.14 -2.20
CA SER A 470 23.15 15.94 -2.55
C SER A 470 23.74 15.55 -3.89
N MET A 471 24.30 16.51 -4.61
CA MET A 471 25.01 16.30 -5.87
C MET A 471 26.33 17.07 -5.83
N PRO A 472 27.47 16.37 -5.70
CA PRO A 472 28.78 16.99 -5.85
C PRO A 472 29.11 17.20 -7.34
N ASP A 473 29.87 18.25 -7.63
CA ASP A 473 30.28 18.58 -9.00
C ASP A 473 31.69 19.16 -9.02
N ALA A 474 32.45 18.79 -10.04
CA ALA A 474 33.85 19.16 -10.22
C ALA A 474 34.08 19.91 -11.54
N ALA A 475 35.12 20.74 -11.58
CA ALA A 475 35.64 21.24 -12.86
C ALA A 475 36.03 20.05 -13.78
N PRO A 476 35.88 20.13 -15.12
CA PRO A 476 36.16 19.00 -16.03
C PRO A 476 37.60 18.49 -15.99
N SER A 477 38.52 19.31 -15.49
CA SER A 477 39.95 18.99 -15.31
C SER A 477 40.27 18.32 -13.98
N SER A 478 39.30 18.18 -13.07
CA SER A 478 39.47 17.65 -11.71
C SER A 478 38.49 16.50 -11.45
N THR A 479 38.94 15.50 -10.71
CA THR A 479 38.07 14.43 -10.16
C THR A 479 37.63 14.72 -8.73
N VAL A 480 38.18 15.78 -8.11
CA VAL A 480 37.82 16.24 -6.77
C VAL A 480 36.73 17.30 -6.91
N ALA A 481 35.60 17.07 -6.25
CA ALA A 481 34.51 18.03 -6.20
C ALA A 481 34.91 19.28 -5.42
N ASP A 482 34.73 20.44 -6.04
CA ASP A 482 34.92 21.77 -5.44
C ASP A 482 33.59 22.45 -5.09
N CYS A 483 32.47 21.89 -5.55
CA CYS A 483 31.11 22.32 -5.24
C CYS A 483 30.22 21.13 -4.85
N THR A 484 29.17 21.40 -4.07
CA THR A 484 28.10 20.45 -3.80
C THR A 484 26.79 21.20 -3.63
N GLN A 485 25.75 20.71 -4.31
CA GLN A 485 24.37 21.13 -4.09
C GLN A 485 23.68 20.13 -3.15
N ALA A 486 22.91 20.60 -2.17
CA ALA A 486 22.12 19.79 -1.27
C ALA A 486 20.67 20.30 -1.18
N LEU A 487 19.70 19.38 -1.18
CA LEU A 487 18.28 19.67 -1.07
C LEU A 487 17.65 18.88 0.06
N ALA A 488 16.80 19.54 0.84
CA ALA A 488 15.99 18.91 1.88
C ALA A 488 14.57 19.47 1.83
N ALA A 489 13.59 18.69 2.29
CA ALA A 489 12.20 19.11 2.30
C ALA A 489 11.54 18.80 3.65
N LYS A 490 10.68 19.69 4.11
CA LYS A 490 9.84 19.52 5.31
C LYS A 490 8.56 20.35 5.14
N SER A 491 7.40 19.70 5.29
CA SER A 491 6.11 20.27 4.87
C SER A 491 6.11 20.70 3.39
N ASN A 492 5.48 21.82 3.06
CA ASN A 492 5.45 22.46 1.74
C ASN A 492 6.71 23.27 1.42
N ILE A 493 7.78 23.17 2.23
CA ILE A 493 9.03 23.91 2.01
C ILE A 493 10.12 22.96 1.53
N VAL A 494 10.83 23.39 0.48
CA VAL A 494 12.08 22.77 0.03
C VAL A 494 13.20 23.78 0.22
N VAL A 495 14.26 23.36 0.91
CA VAL A 495 15.49 24.14 1.05
C VAL A 495 16.54 23.59 0.09
N ALA A 496 17.20 24.48 -0.62
CA ALA A 496 18.30 24.15 -1.53
C ALA A 496 19.54 24.96 -1.15
N VAL A 497 20.67 24.28 -1.10
CA VAL A 497 21.94 24.83 -0.65
C VAL A 497 23.00 24.51 -1.68
N ASP A 498 23.77 25.51 -2.10
CA ASP A 498 24.96 25.32 -2.90
C ASP A 498 26.18 25.80 -2.10
N VAL A 499 27.19 24.94 -1.96
CA VAL A 499 28.48 25.29 -1.34
C VAL A 499 29.60 25.06 -2.34
N CYS A 500 30.47 26.05 -2.52
CA CYS A 500 31.65 25.98 -3.38
C CYS A 500 32.88 26.56 -2.67
N GLY A 501 34.07 26.10 -3.08
CA GLY A 501 35.34 26.71 -2.66
C GLY A 501 35.65 26.53 -1.17
N THR A 502 35.15 25.46 -0.56
CA THR A 502 35.47 25.05 0.82
C THR A 502 36.36 23.80 0.80
N GLY A 503 37.07 23.53 1.90
CA GLY A 503 37.92 22.33 2.00
C GLY A 503 37.14 21.00 2.02
N ASP A 504 35.83 21.06 2.24
CA ASP A 504 34.91 19.93 2.25
C ASP A 504 33.52 20.38 1.80
N PRO A 505 33.24 20.40 0.48
CA PRO A 505 31.96 20.89 -0.04
C PRO A 505 30.78 19.98 0.35
N ALA A 506 31.01 18.74 0.79
CA ALA A 506 29.94 17.85 1.29
C ALA A 506 29.23 18.40 2.53
N ARG A 507 29.84 19.39 3.23
CA ARG A 507 29.20 20.16 4.31
C ARG A 507 27.95 20.94 3.88
N ALA A 508 27.68 21.06 2.58
CA ALA A 508 26.37 21.51 2.08
C ALA A 508 25.21 20.72 2.69
N VAL A 509 25.39 19.41 2.94
CA VAL A 509 24.38 18.55 3.59
C VAL A 509 24.08 19.00 5.01
N ALA A 510 25.10 19.45 5.77
CA ALA A 510 24.93 19.94 7.14
C ALA A 510 24.14 21.27 7.16
N ILE A 511 24.41 22.18 6.22
CA ILE A 511 23.62 23.42 6.07
C ILE A 511 22.18 23.10 5.73
N ALA A 512 21.93 22.19 4.77
CA ALA A 512 20.58 21.79 4.38
C ALA A 512 19.83 21.10 5.54
N TYR A 513 20.52 20.31 6.36
CA TYR A 513 19.98 19.71 7.58
C TYR A 513 19.54 20.80 8.57
N GLU A 514 20.43 21.73 8.90
CA GLU A 514 20.15 22.80 9.86
C GLU A 514 19.00 23.71 9.39
N MET A 515 18.96 24.06 8.09
CA MET A 515 17.83 24.80 7.52
C MET A 515 16.52 24.02 7.67
N ARG A 516 16.52 22.71 7.38
CA ARG A 516 15.32 21.88 7.54
C ARG A 516 14.86 21.81 8.99
N GLU A 517 15.77 21.66 9.95
CA GLU A 517 15.41 21.54 11.36
C GLU A 517 14.86 22.85 11.95
N ARG A 518 15.21 24.02 11.37
CA ARG A 518 14.61 25.31 11.73
C ARG A 518 13.14 25.45 11.31
N ILE A 519 12.63 24.60 10.42
CA ILE A 519 11.20 24.56 10.09
C ILE A 519 10.45 23.93 11.28
N PRO A 520 9.52 24.65 11.94
CA PRO A 520 8.85 24.15 13.14
C PRO A 520 7.88 23.00 12.81
N THR A 521 7.60 22.15 13.79
CA THR A 521 6.64 21.04 13.68
C THR A 521 5.37 21.25 14.49
N ASN A 522 5.29 22.35 15.24
CA ASN A 522 4.25 22.64 16.24
C ASN A 522 3.41 23.88 15.94
#